data_AF-A0A850MG69-F1
#
_entry.id   AF-A0A850MG69-F1
#
_cell.length_a   1.000
_cell.length_b   1.000
_cell.length_c   1.000
_cell.angle_alpha   90.00
_cell.angle_beta   90.00
_cell.angle_gamma   90.00
#
_symmetry.space_group_name_H-M   'P 1'
#
loop_
_entity.id
_entity.type
_entity.pdbx_description
1 polymer ?
#
loop_
_entity_poly.entity_id
_entity_poly.type
_entity_poly.pdbx_seq_one_letter_code
_entity_poly.pdbx_strand_id
1 'polypeptide(L)' 'MTETTLTIRGTRRRTTVPKVIVDKLKLMNGDKIRWILFRDGKLIISKVK' A
#
# COMPACT_ATOMS: atom_id res chain seq x y z
N MET A 1 -10.31 11.40 1.61
CA MET A 1 -10.14 9.94 1.70
C MET A 1 -10.04 9.41 0.27
N THR A 2 -9.09 8.54 -0.03
CA THR A 2 -8.89 8.00 -1.39
C THR A 2 -8.85 6.49 -1.31
N GLU A 3 -9.65 5.85 -2.17
CA GLU A 3 -9.81 4.40 -2.21
C GLU A 3 -9.19 3.86 -3.50
N THR A 4 -8.68 2.64 -3.45
CA THR A 4 -8.14 1.93 -4.61
C THR A 4 -8.62 0.49 -4.60
N THR A 5 -8.93 -0.03 -5.80
CA THR A 5 -9.41 -1.41 -5.95
C THR A 5 -8.25 -2.39 -5.86
N LEU A 6 -8.46 -3.54 -5.21
CA LEU A 6 -7.53 -4.66 -5.21
C LEU A 6 -7.77 -5.52 -6.45
N THR A 7 -6.72 -5.75 -7.25
CA THR A 7 -6.74 -6.73 -8.34
C THR A 7 -6.04 -8.01 -7.90
N ILE A 8 -6.73 -9.15 -8.02
CA ILE A 8 -6.18 -10.49 -7.74
C ILE A 8 -6.13 -11.28 -9.06
N ARG A 9 -4.93 -11.73 -9.45
CA ARG A 9 -4.71 -12.59 -10.63
C ARG A 9 -3.74 -13.71 -10.29
N GLY A 10 -4.28 -14.91 -10.10
CA GLY A 10 -3.52 -16.07 -9.60
C GLY A 10 -2.88 -15.75 -8.25
N THR A 11 -1.56 -15.88 -8.15
CA THR A 11 -0.82 -15.56 -6.92
C THR A 11 -0.53 -14.07 -6.74
N ARG A 12 -0.76 -13.23 -7.76
CA ARG A 12 -0.45 -11.80 -7.72
C ARG A 12 -1.62 -11.02 -7.12
N ARG A 13 -1.31 -10.16 -6.15
CA ARG A 13 -2.22 -9.16 -5.57
C ARG A 13 -1.61 -7.78 -5.78
N ARG A 14 -2.35 -6.87 -6.39
CA ARG A 14 -1.87 -5.51 -6.72
C ARG A 14 -2.94 -4.49 -6.34
N THR A 15 -2.48 -3.38 -5.78
CA THR A 15 -3.26 -2.15 -5.70
C THR A 15 -2.37 -0.99 -6.12
N THR A 16 -2.98 0.05 -6.66
CA THR A 16 -2.27 1.29 -6.99
C THR A 16 -2.09 2.08 -5.70
N VAL A 17 -0.90 2.64 -5.49
CA VAL A 17 -0.69 3.63 -4.42
C VAL A 17 -1.13 4.99 -4.96
N PRO A 18 -2.09 5.70 -4.35
CA PRO A 18 -2.52 7.01 -4.84
C PRO A 18 -1.38 8.01 -4.93
N LYS A 19 -1.39 8.85 -5.99
CA LYS A 19 -0.35 9.87 -6.23
C LYS A 19 -0.07 10.74 -5.00
N VAL A 20 -1.12 11.20 -4.31
CA VAL A 20 -1.00 12.03 -3.10
C VAL A 20 -0.17 11.36 -2.01
N ILE A 21 -0.27 10.03 -1.87
CA ILE A 21 0.51 9.25 -0.89
C ILE A 21 1.96 9.10 -1.35
N VAL A 22 2.18 8.81 -2.65
CA VAL A 22 3.52 8.73 -3.26
C VAL A 22 4.29 10.03 -3.05
N ASP A 23 3.68 11.17 -3.38
CA ASP A 23 4.29 12.49 -3.29
C ASP A 23 4.60 12.85 -1.83
N LYS A 24 3.63 12.66 -0.92
CA LYS A 24 3.78 13.01 0.50
C LYS A 24 4.83 12.17 1.22
N LEU A 25 4.94 10.88 0.88
CA LEU A 25 5.93 9.97 1.48
C LEU A 25 7.24 9.90 0.69
N LYS A 26 7.36 10.66 -0.40
CA LYS A 26 8.50 10.65 -1.34
C LYS A 26 8.88 9.22 -1.70
N LEU A 27 7.90 8.42 -2.11
CA LEU A 27 8.12 7.04 -2.52
C LEU A 27 8.76 7.00 -3.90
N MET A 28 9.74 6.11 -4.05
CA MET A 28 10.43 5.89 -5.32
C MET A 28 10.28 4.45 -5.80
N ASN A 29 10.57 4.20 -7.07
CA ASN A 29 10.61 2.85 -7.60
C ASN A 29 11.62 2.00 -6.81
N GLY A 30 11.15 0.86 -6.30
CA GLY A 30 11.96 -0.03 -5.46
C GLY A 30 11.79 0.18 -3.95
N ASP A 31 11.17 1.28 -3.52
CA ASP A 31 10.84 1.48 -2.10
C ASP A 31 9.91 0.37 -1.60
N LYS A 32 10.18 -0.10 -0.38
CA LYS A 32 9.37 -1.13 0.28
C LYS A 32 8.26 -0.47 1.10
N ILE A 33 7.08 -1.07 1.03
CA ILE A 33 5.92 -0.70 1.83
C ILE A 33 5.62 -1.84 2.80
N ARG A 34 5.46 -1.52 4.09
CA ARG A 34 5.08 -2.47 5.12
C ARG A 34 3.58 -2.44 5.33
N TRP A 35 3.02 -3.64 5.43
CA TRP A 35 1.62 -3.88 5.76
C TRP A 35 1.59 -4.57 7.12
N ILE A 36 0.80 -4.05 8.05
CA ILE A 36 0.60 -4.64 9.37
C ILE A 36 -0.89 -4.94 9.50
N LEU A 37 -1.23 -6.23 9.61
CA LEU A 37 -2.58 -6.70 9.89
C LEU A 37 -2.75 -6.86 11.40
N PHE A 38 -3.71 -6.17 11.97
CA PHE A 38 -4.09 -6.31 13.37
C PHE A 38 -5.15 -7.39 13.55
N ARG A 39 -5.25 -7.94 14.77
CA ARG A 39 -6.21 -9.01 15.09
C ARG A 39 -7.67 -8.57 14.92
N ASP A 40 -7.95 -7.28 15.02
CA ASP A 40 -9.28 -6.68 14.82
C ASP A 40 -9.62 -6.44 13.34
N GLY A 41 -8.79 -6.91 12.41
CA GLY A 41 -9.01 -6.79 10.97
C GLY A 41 -8.61 -5.42 10.39
N LYS A 42 -8.13 -4.48 11.22
CA LYS A 42 -7.57 -3.23 10.71
C LYS A 42 -6.20 -3.48 10.10
N LEU A 43 -5.82 -2.62 9.17
CA LEU A 43 -4.49 -2.63 8.57
C LEU A 43 -3.85 -1.25 8.64
N ILE A 44 -2.54 -1.21 8.84
CA ILE A 44 -1.72 -0.01 8.67
C ILE A 44 -0.74 -0.26 7.53
N ILE A 45 -0.58 0.76 6.68
CA ILE A 45 0.41 0.80 5.61
C ILE A 45 1.43 1.87 5.94
N SER A 46 2.72 1.54 5.89
CA SER A 46 3.80 2.49 6.17
C SER A 46 5.00 2.31 5.23
N LYS A 47 5.71 3.40 4.93
CA LYS A 47 7.02 3.32 4.26
C LYS A 47 8.02 2.58 5.15
N VAL A 48 8.87 1.75 4.55
CA VAL A 48 10.03 1.15 5.24
C VAL A 48 11.20 2.12 5.14
N LYS A 49 11.92 2.34 6.24
CA LYS A 49 13.16 3.13 6.25
C LYS A 49 14.26 2.44 5.45
#